data_AF-A0A946PAY6-F1
#
_entry.id   AF-A0A946PAY6-F1
#
_cell.length_a   1.000
_cell.length_b   1.000
_cell.length_c   1.000
_cell.angle_alpha   90.00
_cell.angle_beta   90.00
_cell.angle_gamma   90.00
#
_symmetry.space_group_name_H-M   'P 1'
#
loop_
_entity.id
_entity.type
_entity.pdbx_description
1 polymer ?
#
loop_
_entity_poly.entity_id
_entity_poly.type
_entity_poly.pdbx_seq_one_letter_code
_entity_poly.pdbx_strand_id
1 'polypeptide(L)'
;WERFFGVGLVKTSENLGSQASYPTHPALLDWLAVDFMESGWDVKRFVKQLVTSRVYQQGSVVSPEALMKDPENILFARTSRIRLPAEIVRDVALDASGLLVEKIGGPSVRPWMPDGVWDETSKYGNLRGYKPATNEDRYRRSMYTIWKRTAGPPTMLLFDAPNRETCTVKRSRTNTPLQALALLNEITFVEAAHGFAQRMLTEGGSVPADRISFGFQLALGRKPSKEELQTLENGLAADLKFFQSDTQAAEQLSQVGVVPVPTDIPLPDYAAYTLVANVLLNLDEFIMRE
;
A
#
# COMPACT_ATOMS: atom_id res chain seq x y z
N TRP A 1 10.62 -16.88 -3.50
CA TRP A 1 11.74 -16.17 -2.86
C TRP A 1 11.72 -14.67 -3.16
N GLU A 2 11.89 -14.24 -4.41
CA GLU A 2 11.96 -12.81 -4.80
C GLU A 2 10.85 -11.92 -4.22
N ARG A 3 9.59 -12.39 -4.20
CA ARG A 3 8.47 -11.63 -3.61
C ARG A 3 8.65 -11.31 -2.11
N PHE A 4 9.36 -12.16 -1.37
CA PHE A 4 9.56 -12.03 0.07
C PHE A 4 10.89 -11.36 0.43
N PHE A 5 11.93 -11.54 -0.38
CA PHE A 5 13.28 -11.04 -0.08
C PHE A 5 13.78 -9.95 -1.04
N GLY A 6 13.00 -9.61 -2.07
CA GLY A 6 13.29 -8.53 -3.02
C GLY A 6 14.12 -8.98 -4.21
N VAL A 7 15.03 -9.92 -3.99
CA VAL A 7 15.88 -10.57 -5.01
C VAL A 7 15.64 -12.07 -4.97
N GLY A 8 15.63 -12.73 -6.13
CA GLY A 8 15.51 -14.19 -6.23
C GLY A 8 16.81 -14.91 -5.84
N LEU A 9 16.72 -16.20 -5.49
CA LEU A 9 17.91 -17.05 -5.36
C LEU A 9 18.67 -17.13 -6.71
N VAL A 10 17.93 -17.07 -7.81
CA VAL A 10 18.44 -16.79 -9.15
C VAL A 10 18.04 -15.35 -9.50
N LYS A 11 19.02 -14.52 -9.88
CA LYS A 11 18.80 -13.08 -10.16
C LYS A 11 17.81 -12.85 -11.32
N THR A 12 17.87 -13.72 -12.33
CA THR A 12 16.98 -13.76 -13.49
C THR A 12 15.82 -14.72 -13.20
N SER A 13 14.87 -14.32 -12.36
CA SER A 13 13.74 -15.20 -12.03
C SER A 13 12.86 -15.53 -13.26
N GLU A 14 12.91 -14.70 -14.30
CA GLU A 14 12.29 -14.92 -15.61
C GLU A 14 13.04 -15.90 -16.54
N ASN A 15 14.28 -16.31 -16.23
CA ASN A 15 15.08 -17.21 -17.05
C ASN A 15 15.95 -18.13 -16.19
N LEU A 16 15.68 -19.44 -16.24
CA LEU A 16 16.44 -20.49 -15.55
C LEU A 16 17.26 -21.37 -16.51
N GLY A 17 17.46 -20.94 -17.76
CA GLY A 17 18.22 -21.68 -18.77
C GLY A 17 19.74 -21.64 -18.54
N SER A 18 20.49 -22.30 -19.43
CA SER A 18 21.96 -22.38 -19.34
C SER A 18 22.70 -21.03 -19.45
N GLN A 19 22.01 -20.00 -19.94
CA GLN A 19 22.54 -18.62 -20.01
C GLN A 19 22.08 -17.74 -18.83
N ALA A 20 21.32 -18.29 -17.88
CA ALA A 20 20.90 -17.59 -16.68
C ALA A 20 22.05 -17.47 -15.67
N SER A 21 21.88 -16.54 -14.72
CA SER A 21 22.77 -16.52 -13.55
C SER A 21 22.57 -17.78 -12.71
N TYR A 22 23.67 -18.34 -12.18
CA TYR A 22 23.57 -19.44 -11.23
C TYR A 22 22.86 -19.01 -9.94
N PRO A 23 22.18 -19.93 -9.24
CA PRO A 23 21.64 -19.65 -7.92
C PRO A 23 22.75 -19.22 -6.97
N THR A 24 22.48 -18.19 -6.17
CA THR A 24 23.44 -17.67 -5.18
C THR A 24 23.62 -18.65 -4.03
N HIS A 25 22.57 -19.41 -3.72
CA HIS A 25 22.55 -20.46 -2.69
C HIS A 25 21.92 -21.75 -3.29
N PRO A 26 22.68 -22.56 -4.05
CA PRO A 26 22.12 -23.71 -4.77
C PRO A 26 21.56 -24.78 -3.83
N ALA A 27 22.28 -25.13 -2.76
CA ALA A 27 21.81 -26.11 -1.78
C ALA A 27 20.51 -25.69 -1.08
N LEU A 28 20.31 -24.38 -0.87
CA LEU A 28 19.07 -23.85 -0.31
C LEU A 28 17.92 -23.97 -1.33
N LEU A 29 18.18 -23.68 -2.61
CA LEU A 29 17.18 -23.84 -3.66
C LEU A 29 16.75 -25.31 -3.80
N ASP A 30 17.71 -26.23 -3.80
CA ASP A 30 17.45 -27.68 -3.87
C ASP A 30 16.63 -28.15 -2.66
N TRP A 31 17.03 -27.75 -1.45
CA TRP A 31 16.31 -28.09 -0.24
C TRP A 31 14.87 -27.56 -0.25
N LEU A 32 14.66 -26.30 -0.64
CA LEU A 32 13.31 -25.71 -0.74
C LEU A 32 12.45 -26.43 -1.78
N ALA A 33 13.03 -26.87 -2.91
CA ALA A 33 12.31 -27.57 -3.95
C ALA A 33 11.87 -28.97 -3.50
N VAL A 34 12.77 -29.73 -2.87
CA VAL A 34 12.46 -31.06 -2.32
C VAL A 34 11.42 -30.95 -1.21
N ASP A 35 11.61 -30.04 -0.25
CA ASP A 35 10.70 -29.83 0.88
C ASP A 35 9.27 -29.42 0.42
N PHE A 36 9.18 -28.59 -0.62
CA PHE A 36 7.89 -28.20 -1.19
C PHE A 36 7.17 -29.37 -1.87
N MET A 37 7.90 -30.22 -2.59
CA MET A 37 7.36 -31.42 -3.22
C MET A 37 6.93 -32.46 -2.17
N GLU A 38 7.77 -32.75 -1.19
CA GLU A 38 7.52 -33.75 -0.14
C GLU A 38 6.36 -33.36 0.79
N SER A 39 6.07 -32.06 0.93
CA SER A 39 4.87 -31.59 1.64
C SER A 39 3.59 -31.58 0.81
N GLY A 40 3.59 -32.21 -0.37
CA GLY A 40 2.41 -32.29 -1.22
C GLY A 40 2.04 -30.94 -1.84
N TRP A 41 3.03 -30.09 -2.10
CA TRP A 41 2.85 -28.78 -2.75
C TRP A 41 2.00 -27.79 -1.92
N ASP A 42 2.05 -27.89 -0.59
CA ASP A 42 1.33 -26.98 0.31
C ASP A 42 1.94 -25.56 0.28
N VAL A 43 1.28 -24.68 -0.49
CA VAL A 43 1.69 -23.28 -0.66
C VAL A 43 1.64 -22.50 0.65
N LYS A 44 0.64 -22.76 1.52
CA LYS A 44 0.52 -22.02 2.79
C LYS A 44 1.66 -22.39 3.74
N ARG A 45 1.98 -23.67 3.84
CA ARG A 45 3.13 -24.15 4.60
C ARG A 45 4.43 -23.56 4.08
N PHE A 46 4.64 -23.59 2.76
CA PHE A 46 5.84 -23.02 2.13
C PHE A 46 5.98 -21.52 2.43
N VAL A 47 4.91 -20.74 2.27
CA VAL A 47 4.91 -19.31 2.62
C VAL A 47 5.21 -19.10 4.10
N LYS A 48 4.58 -19.87 4.99
CA LYS A 48 4.85 -19.81 6.44
C LYS A 48 6.33 -20.04 6.74
N GLN A 49 6.95 -21.04 6.11
CA GLN A 49 8.37 -21.35 6.27
C GLN A 49 9.27 -20.18 5.84
N LEU A 50 8.94 -19.48 4.75
CA LEU A 50 9.69 -18.31 4.32
C LEU A 50 9.54 -17.13 5.31
N VAL A 51 8.31 -16.79 5.69
CA VAL A 51 8.04 -15.61 6.54
C VAL A 51 8.38 -15.81 8.03
N THR A 52 8.56 -17.06 8.47
CA THR A 52 9.04 -17.38 9.82
C THR A 52 10.54 -17.65 9.87
N SER A 53 11.23 -17.56 8.73
CA SER A 53 12.68 -17.75 8.68
C SER A 53 13.42 -16.58 9.35
N ARG A 54 14.58 -16.88 9.95
CA ARG A 54 15.47 -15.86 10.52
C ARG A 54 15.86 -14.80 9.48
N VAL A 55 16.01 -15.19 8.22
CA VAL A 55 16.36 -14.29 7.10
C VAL A 55 15.25 -13.27 6.85
N TYR A 56 13.98 -13.68 6.95
CA TYR A 56 12.85 -12.78 6.74
C TYR A 56 12.64 -11.81 7.91
N GLN A 57 12.95 -12.26 9.13
CA GLN A 57 12.76 -11.50 10.37
C GLN A 57 13.93 -10.56 10.70
N GLN A 58 14.93 -10.42 9.82
CA GLN A 58 16.02 -9.47 10.04
C GLN A 58 15.54 -8.03 9.86
N GLY A 59 16.18 -7.08 10.54
CA GLY A 59 15.96 -5.65 10.30
C GLY A 59 16.60 -5.18 8.99
N SER A 60 16.19 -4.01 8.52
CA SER A 60 16.70 -3.36 7.29
C SER A 60 17.93 -2.48 7.54
N VAL A 61 18.27 -2.21 8.80
CA VAL A 61 19.43 -1.40 9.19
C VAL A 61 20.73 -2.08 8.76
N VAL A 62 21.58 -1.34 8.03
CA VAL A 62 22.84 -1.84 7.48
C VAL A 62 23.97 -0.84 7.69
N SER A 63 25.14 -1.32 8.11
CA SER A 63 26.35 -0.51 8.21
C SER A 63 26.86 -0.12 6.81
N PRO A 64 27.46 1.07 6.62
CA PRO A 64 28.05 1.47 5.34
C PRO A 64 29.03 0.44 4.76
N GLU A 65 29.83 -0.22 5.61
CA GLU A 65 30.80 -1.24 5.19
C GLU A 65 30.13 -2.48 4.61
N ALA A 66 29.06 -2.96 5.25
CA ALA A 66 28.27 -4.09 4.75
C ALA A 66 27.52 -3.73 3.46
N LEU A 67 27.03 -2.49 3.34
CA LEU A 67 26.37 -2.01 2.13
C LEU A 67 27.35 -1.94 0.94
N MET A 68 28.59 -1.51 1.17
CA MET A 68 29.63 -1.51 0.14
C MET A 68 30.01 -2.93 -0.32
N LYS A 69 29.98 -3.91 0.59
CA LYS A 69 30.30 -5.32 0.28
C LYS A 69 29.17 -6.05 -0.46
N ASP A 70 27.91 -5.78 -0.10
CA ASP A 70 26.73 -6.40 -0.72
C ASP A 70 25.61 -5.36 -0.95
N PRO A 71 25.76 -4.52 -1.99
CA PRO A 71 24.78 -3.47 -2.30
C PRO A 71 23.44 -4.06 -2.75
N GLU A 72 23.45 -5.20 -3.45
CA GLU A 72 22.25 -5.87 -3.97
C GLU A 72 21.56 -6.79 -2.94
N ASN A 73 22.13 -6.94 -1.74
CA ASN A 73 21.64 -7.83 -0.68
C ASN A 73 21.49 -9.30 -1.14
N ILE A 74 22.44 -9.76 -1.96
CA ILE A 74 22.47 -11.12 -2.52
C ILE A 74 22.70 -12.18 -1.43
N LEU A 75 23.40 -11.80 -0.36
CA LEU A 75 23.70 -12.67 0.78
C LEU A 75 22.57 -12.69 1.82
N PHE A 76 21.52 -11.88 1.63
CA PHE A 76 20.37 -11.76 2.54
C PHE A 76 20.79 -11.47 3.99
N ALA A 77 21.76 -10.57 4.15
CA ALA A 77 22.29 -10.14 5.45
C ALA A 77 21.45 -9.05 6.14
N ARG A 78 20.36 -8.63 5.49
CA ARG A 78 19.35 -7.68 5.97
C ARG A 78 18.02 -7.97 5.27
N THR A 79 16.91 -7.44 5.78
CA THR A 79 15.68 -7.39 4.97
C THR A 79 15.79 -6.30 3.91
N SER A 80 15.23 -6.56 2.73
CA SER A 80 15.24 -5.61 1.63
C SER A 80 14.05 -4.66 1.76
N ARG A 81 14.28 -3.34 1.68
CA ARG A 81 13.20 -2.35 1.55
C ARG A 81 12.51 -2.55 0.20
N ILE A 82 11.28 -3.06 0.23
CA ILE A 82 10.54 -3.43 -0.98
C ILE A 82 9.24 -2.65 -1.04
N ARG A 83 9.07 -1.87 -2.12
CA ARG A 83 7.81 -1.19 -2.40
C ARG A 83 6.68 -2.20 -2.59
N LEU A 84 5.54 -1.90 -1.97
CA LEU A 84 4.34 -2.71 -2.08
C LEU A 84 3.85 -2.75 -3.54
N PRO A 85 3.37 -3.89 -4.04
CA PRO A 85 2.68 -3.95 -5.32
C PRO A 85 1.45 -3.04 -5.34
N ALA A 86 1.12 -2.50 -6.51
CA ALA A 86 -0.04 -1.65 -6.74
C ALA A 86 -1.34 -2.12 -6.06
N GLU A 87 -1.64 -3.42 -6.12
CA GLU A 87 -2.86 -3.97 -5.53
C GLU A 87 -2.86 -3.86 -4.00
N ILE A 88 -1.67 -3.94 -3.39
CA ILE A 88 -1.51 -3.87 -1.94
C ILE A 88 -1.51 -2.41 -1.46
N VAL A 89 -0.94 -1.47 -2.22
CA VAL A 89 -0.87 -0.04 -1.84
C VAL A 89 -2.24 0.53 -1.46
N ARG A 90 -3.25 0.29 -2.30
CA ARG A 90 -4.63 0.70 -1.99
C ARG A 90 -5.21 -0.11 -0.82
N ASP A 91 -4.97 -1.42 -0.80
CA ASP A 91 -5.56 -2.31 0.22
C ASP A 91 -5.06 -1.95 1.63
N VAL A 92 -3.79 -1.58 1.81
CA VAL A 92 -3.24 -1.18 3.11
C VAL A 92 -3.79 0.17 3.58
N ALA A 93 -4.04 1.11 2.67
CA ALA A 93 -4.69 2.38 3.02
C ALA A 93 -6.14 2.16 3.49
N LEU A 94 -6.86 1.26 2.82
CA LEU A 94 -8.22 0.88 3.22
C LEU A 94 -8.24 0.11 4.55
N ASP A 95 -7.24 -0.73 4.80
CA ASP A 95 -7.11 -1.48 6.05
C ASP A 95 -6.82 -0.55 7.24
N ALA A 96 -5.81 0.31 7.11
CA ALA A 96 -5.46 1.30 8.14
C ALA A 96 -6.64 2.24 8.47
N SER A 97 -7.43 2.60 7.45
CA SER A 97 -8.61 3.44 7.60
C SER A 97 -9.87 2.73 8.13
N GLY A 98 -9.85 1.39 8.23
CA GLY A 98 -11.01 0.59 8.63
C GLY A 98 -12.11 0.50 7.56
N LEU A 99 -11.82 0.93 6.33
CA LEU A 99 -12.76 0.87 5.20
C LEU A 99 -12.70 -0.46 4.44
N LEU A 100 -11.62 -1.24 4.59
CA LEU A 100 -11.39 -2.45 3.81
C LEU A 100 -12.50 -3.48 4.01
N VAL A 101 -13.07 -3.94 2.89
CA VAL A 101 -14.06 -5.03 2.89
C VAL A 101 -13.39 -6.35 2.53
N GLU A 102 -13.29 -7.26 3.51
CA GLU A 102 -12.57 -8.55 3.39
C GLU A 102 -13.37 -9.67 2.70
N LYS A 103 -14.49 -9.35 2.04
CA LYS A 103 -15.35 -10.32 1.36
C LYS A 103 -14.61 -11.06 0.23
N ILE A 104 -14.47 -12.38 0.39
CA ILE A 104 -13.85 -13.27 -0.58
C ILE A 104 -14.87 -13.78 -1.62
N GLY A 105 -14.51 -13.72 -2.90
CA GLY A 105 -15.30 -14.26 -4.02
C GLY A 105 -16.31 -13.27 -4.61
N GLY A 106 -17.20 -13.73 -5.48
CA GLY A 106 -18.19 -12.88 -6.14
C GLY A 106 -17.68 -12.11 -7.37
N PRO A 107 -18.53 -11.25 -7.97
CA PRO A 107 -18.20 -10.52 -9.19
C PRO A 107 -17.13 -9.44 -8.96
N SER A 108 -16.52 -8.99 -10.06
CA SER A 108 -15.61 -7.84 -10.04
C SER A 108 -16.31 -6.56 -9.60
N VAL A 109 -15.58 -5.73 -8.87
CA VAL A 109 -16.05 -4.45 -8.33
C VAL A 109 -15.50 -3.26 -9.10
N ARG A 110 -16.12 -2.11 -8.89
CA ARG A 110 -15.78 -0.84 -9.53
C ARG A 110 -15.39 0.21 -8.47
N PRO A 111 -14.15 0.20 -7.95
CA PRO A 111 -13.68 1.26 -7.06
C PRO A 111 -13.63 2.61 -7.79
N TRP A 112 -13.28 3.69 -7.10
CA TRP A 112 -13.15 4.98 -7.77
C TRP A 112 -12.11 4.95 -8.90
N MET A 113 -12.46 5.55 -10.04
CA MET A 113 -11.57 5.88 -11.15
C MET A 113 -12.09 7.17 -11.80
N PRO A 114 -11.23 7.93 -12.51
CA PRO A 114 -11.65 9.15 -13.20
C PRO A 114 -12.76 8.92 -14.24
N ASP A 115 -13.57 9.96 -14.47
CA ASP A 115 -14.59 9.94 -15.50
C ASP A 115 -13.98 9.75 -16.90
N GLY A 116 -14.67 8.98 -17.73
CA GLY A 116 -14.22 8.71 -19.10
C GLY A 116 -12.99 7.81 -19.22
N VAL A 117 -12.50 7.21 -18.11
CA VAL A 117 -11.24 6.41 -18.05
C VAL A 117 -11.08 5.40 -19.20
N TRP A 118 -12.17 4.86 -19.74
CA TRP A 118 -12.12 3.93 -20.84
C TRP A 118 -13.09 4.20 -21.99
N ASP A 119 -13.57 5.43 -22.14
CA ASP A 119 -14.59 5.75 -23.15
C ASP A 119 -14.03 5.62 -24.58
N GLU A 120 -12.77 6.05 -24.76
CA GLU A 120 -12.05 6.02 -26.04
C GLU A 120 -11.51 4.64 -26.40
N THR A 121 -11.22 3.79 -25.40
CA THR A 121 -10.54 2.50 -25.59
C THR A 121 -11.48 1.29 -25.59
N SER A 122 -12.80 1.50 -25.44
CA SER A 122 -13.81 0.43 -25.43
C SER A 122 -14.17 -0.06 -26.83
N LYS A 123 -13.26 -0.81 -27.46
CA LYS A 123 -13.51 -1.52 -28.74
C LYS A 123 -14.10 -2.93 -28.52
N TYR A 124 -13.73 -3.60 -27.42
CA TYR A 124 -14.20 -4.93 -27.06
C TYR A 124 -14.73 -4.94 -25.62
N GLY A 125 -16.03 -5.17 -25.47
CA GLY A 125 -16.76 -5.00 -24.20
C GLY A 125 -17.16 -3.54 -23.95
N ASN A 126 -18.46 -3.28 -23.76
CA ASN A 126 -18.95 -1.93 -23.46
C ASN A 126 -18.77 -1.62 -21.97
N LEU A 127 -17.65 -0.98 -21.67
CA LEU A 127 -17.33 -0.44 -20.34
C LEU A 127 -17.09 1.07 -20.45
N ARG A 128 -17.80 1.72 -21.39
CA ARG A 128 -17.91 3.18 -21.46
C ARG A 128 -18.81 3.68 -20.35
N GLY A 129 -18.64 4.94 -19.96
CA GLY A 129 -19.39 5.54 -18.86
C GLY A 129 -19.12 4.80 -17.55
N TYR A 130 -17.84 4.56 -17.25
CA TYR A 130 -17.44 3.95 -15.98
C TYR A 130 -18.08 4.71 -14.82
N LYS A 131 -18.79 3.99 -13.95
CA LYS A 131 -19.35 4.55 -12.73
C LYS A 131 -18.81 3.78 -11.55
N PRO A 132 -18.18 4.46 -10.57
CA PRO A 132 -17.74 3.81 -9.36
C PRO A 132 -18.95 3.29 -8.58
N ALA A 133 -18.71 2.23 -7.83
CA ALA A 133 -19.68 1.67 -6.90
C ALA A 133 -20.01 2.69 -5.80
N THR A 134 -21.30 2.79 -5.45
CA THR A 134 -21.80 3.67 -4.38
C THR A 134 -21.95 2.92 -3.05
N ASN A 135 -21.81 1.60 -3.06
CA ASN A 135 -21.87 0.72 -1.89
C ASN A 135 -20.46 0.28 -1.46
N GLU A 136 -20.40 -0.64 -0.51
CA GLU A 136 -19.17 -1.23 0.05
C GLU A 136 -18.22 -1.85 -1.01
N ASP A 137 -18.73 -2.21 -2.21
CA ASP A 137 -17.90 -2.79 -3.27
C ASP A 137 -16.74 -1.88 -3.68
N ARG A 138 -16.86 -0.57 -3.46
CA ARG A 138 -15.79 0.41 -3.72
C ARG A 138 -14.59 0.27 -2.80
N TYR A 139 -14.72 -0.42 -1.67
CA TYR A 139 -13.66 -0.65 -0.67
C TYR A 139 -13.24 -2.11 -0.59
N ARG A 140 -13.72 -2.96 -1.51
CA ARG A 140 -13.21 -4.33 -1.63
C ARG A 140 -11.75 -4.34 -2.09
N ARG A 141 -11.06 -5.41 -1.71
CA ARG A 141 -9.66 -5.68 -2.08
C ARG A 141 -9.44 -5.47 -3.57
N SER A 142 -8.32 -4.84 -3.89
CA SER A 142 -7.91 -4.44 -5.24
C SER A 142 -7.82 -5.62 -6.21
N MET A 143 -7.64 -6.84 -5.69
CA MET A 143 -7.73 -8.08 -6.45
C MET A 143 -9.09 -8.26 -7.17
N TYR A 144 -10.18 -7.73 -6.62
CA TYR A 144 -11.53 -7.80 -7.20
C TYR A 144 -11.84 -6.66 -8.17
N THR A 145 -10.97 -5.67 -8.31
CA THR A 145 -11.17 -4.53 -9.21
C THR A 145 -11.31 -5.00 -10.66
N ILE A 146 -12.33 -4.49 -11.35
CA ILE A 146 -12.51 -4.74 -12.77
C ILE A 146 -11.28 -4.27 -13.56
N TRP A 147 -10.81 -5.13 -14.47
CA TRP A 147 -9.56 -4.89 -15.20
C TRP A 147 -9.73 -5.30 -16.67
N LYS A 148 -9.59 -4.36 -17.61
CA LYS A 148 -9.60 -4.68 -19.04
C LYS A 148 -8.24 -5.16 -19.49
N ARG A 149 -8.21 -6.16 -20.37
CA ARG A 149 -6.95 -6.72 -20.90
C ARG A 149 -6.00 -5.64 -21.45
N THR A 150 -6.55 -4.68 -22.19
CA THR A 150 -5.81 -3.60 -22.89
C THR A 150 -5.82 -2.27 -22.13
N ALA A 151 -6.47 -2.18 -20.97
CA ALA A 151 -6.57 -0.95 -20.18
C ALA A 151 -6.76 -1.29 -18.69
N GLY A 152 -5.66 -1.26 -17.92
CA GLY A 152 -5.70 -1.48 -16.48
C GLY A 152 -6.29 -0.29 -15.70
N PRO A 153 -6.59 -0.47 -14.41
CA PRO A 153 -6.90 0.63 -13.50
C PRO A 153 -5.76 1.66 -13.48
N PRO A 154 -6.02 2.97 -13.70
CA PRO A 154 -4.97 3.98 -13.81
C PRO A 154 -4.03 4.04 -12.62
N THR A 155 -4.58 4.07 -11.40
CA THR A 155 -3.80 4.07 -10.16
C THR A 155 -2.89 2.85 -10.07
N MET A 156 -3.37 1.66 -10.45
CA MET A 156 -2.54 0.46 -10.39
C MET A 156 -1.41 0.50 -11.42
N LEU A 157 -1.68 0.99 -12.64
CA LEU A 157 -0.65 1.19 -13.65
C LEU A 157 0.40 2.21 -13.19
N LEU A 158 -0.02 3.26 -12.50
CA LEU A 158 0.88 4.24 -11.90
C LEU A 158 1.82 3.62 -10.85
N PHE A 159 1.36 2.63 -10.09
CA PHE A 159 2.17 1.85 -9.14
C PHE A 159 2.77 0.56 -9.75
N ASP A 160 3.18 0.64 -11.02
CA ASP A 160 3.93 -0.42 -11.74
C ASP A 160 3.22 -1.77 -11.86
N ALA A 161 1.88 -1.78 -11.81
CA ALA A 161 1.17 -3.01 -12.09
C ALA A 161 1.38 -3.42 -13.56
N PRO A 162 1.67 -4.70 -13.85
CA PRO A 162 1.88 -5.16 -15.21
C PRO A 162 0.59 -5.02 -16.02
N ASN A 163 0.73 -4.71 -17.30
CA ASN A 163 -0.38 -4.85 -18.23
C ASN A 163 -0.74 -6.35 -18.38
N ARG A 164 -1.97 -6.65 -18.83
CA ARG A 164 -2.43 -8.04 -19.04
C ARG A 164 -2.27 -8.48 -20.50
N GLU A 165 -1.37 -7.83 -21.23
CA GLU A 165 -1.11 -8.15 -22.64
C GLU A 165 -0.04 -9.22 -22.77
N THR A 166 0.97 -9.19 -21.88
CA THR A 166 2.08 -10.14 -21.85
C THR A 166 2.25 -10.76 -20.46
N CYS A 167 2.96 -11.89 -20.40
CA CYS A 167 3.31 -12.50 -19.13
C CYS A 167 4.44 -11.70 -18.47
N THR A 168 4.22 -11.21 -17.25
CA THR A 168 5.24 -10.50 -16.46
C THR A 168 5.63 -11.33 -15.25
N VAL A 169 6.81 -11.95 -15.31
CA VAL A 169 7.36 -12.73 -14.19
C VAL A 169 7.92 -11.80 -13.11
N LYS A 170 8.72 -10.81 -13.52
CA LYS A 170 9.34 -9.81 -12.66
C LYS A 170 8.71 -8.44 -12.92
N ARG A 171 8.13 -7.85 -11.87
CA ARG A 171 7.47 -6.53 -11.96
C ARG A 171 8.52 -5.42 -11.84
N SER A 172 8.34 -4.34 -12.61
CA SER A 172 9.10 -3.10 -12.39
C SER A 172 8.74 -2.51 -11.03
N ARG A 173 9.66 -1.71 -10.48
CA ARG A 173 9.44 -0.92 -9.28
C ARG A 173 10.07 0.44 -9.51
N THR A 174 9.24 1.46 -9.60
CA THR A 174 9.65 2.85 -9.75
C THR A 174 9.28 3.64 -8.49
N ASN A 175 9.96 4.77 -8.31
CA ASN A 175 9.62 5.75 -7.28
C ASN A 175 9.53 7.11 -7.96
N THR A 176 8.31 7.46 -8.40
CA THR A 176 8.08 8.70 -9.17
C THR A 176 7.31 9.71 -8.31
N PRO A 177 7.53 11.02 -8.51
CA PRO A 177 6.74 12.05 -7.83
C PRO A 177 5.23 11.92 -8.08
N LEU A 178 4.84 11.38 -9.24
CA LEU A 178 3.43 11.17 -9.57
C LEU A 178 2.76 10.13 -8.66
N GLN A 179 3.50 9.10 -8.22
CA GLN A 179 2.99 8.14 -7.24
C GLN A 179 2.70 8.81 -5.88
N ALA A 180 3.60 9.67 -5.39
CA ALA A 180 3.37 10.42 -4.15
C ALA A 180 2.18 11.39 -4.30
N LEU A 181 2.06 12.08 -5.44
CA LEU A 181 0.92 12.94 -5.72
C LEU A 181 -0.40 12.16 -5.79
N ALA A 182 -0.39 10.92 -6.28
CA ALA A 182 -1.59 10.09 -6.31
C ALA A 182 -2.05 9.67 -4.90
N LEU A 183 -1.11 9.27 -4.03
CA LEU A 183 -1.43 8.98 -2.61
C LEU A 183 -2.02 10.20 -1.89
N LEU A 184 -1.51 11.40 -2.21
CA LEU A 184 -1.98 12.63 -1.58
C LEU A 184 -3.38 13.03 -2.06
N ASN A 185 -3.66 12.91 -3.37
CA ASN A 185 -4.80 13.61 -4.00
C ASN A 185 -5.91 12.72 -4.56
N GLU A 186 -5.66 11.43 -4.87
CA GLU A 186 -6.73 10.62 -5.45
C GLU A 186 -7.83 10.34 -4.42
N ILE A 187 -9.09 10.35 -4.88
CA ILE A 187 -10.28 10.25 -4.03
C ILE A 187 -10.22 9.01 -3.12
N THR A 188 -9.69 7.88 -3.60
CA THR A 188 -9.58 6.67 -2.77
C THR A 188 -8.69 6.87 -1.54
N PHE A 189 -7.58 7.60 -1.66
CA PHE A 189 -6.67 7.84 -0.54
C PHE A 189 -7.15 8.96 0.37
N VAL A 190 -7.89 9.95 -0.17
CA VAL A 190 -8.59 10.94 0.66
C VAL A 190 -9.72 10.29 1.46
N GLU A 191 -10.49 9.37 0.86
CA GLU A 191 -11.47 8.53 1.57
C GLU A 191 -10.81 7.68 2.65
N ALA A 192 -9.65 7.08 2.37
CA ALA A 192 -8.87 6.37 3.39
C ALA A 192 -8.42 7.33 4.51
N ALA A 193 -7.96 8.54 4.19
CA ALA A 193 -7.58 9.53 5.20
C ALA A 193 -8.76 9.94 6.10
N HIS A 194 -9.97 10.05 5.54
CA HIS A 194 -11.21 10.29 6.29
C HIS A 194 -11.52 9.18 7.30
N GLY A 195 -11.58 7.92 6.85
CA GLY A 195 -11.80 6.79 7.74
C GLY A 195 -10.69 6.67 8.80
N PHE A 196 -9.45 6.91 8.40
CA PHE A 196 -8.30 6.84 9.30
C PHE A 196 -8.32 7.95 10.37
N ALA A 197 -8.66 9.18 9.99
CA ALA A 197 -8.85 10.30 10.92
C ALA A 197 -9.94 10.02 11.94
N GLN A 198 -11.08 9.46 11.50
CA GLN A 198 -12.15 9.06 12.41
C GLN A 198 -11.63 8.05 13.44
N ARG A 199 -10.89 7.02 13.01
CA ARG A 199 -10.28 6.05 13.93
C ARG A 199 -9.29 6.69 14.90
N MET A 200 -8.44 7.60 14.43
CA MET A 200 -7.51 8.33 15.30
C MET A 200 -8.26 9.13 16.37
N LEU A 201 -9.39 9.74 16.03
CA LEU A 201 -10.18 10.55 16.95
C LEU A 201 -10.99 9.72 17.97
N THR A 202 -11.48 8.54 17.56
CA THR A 202 -12.35 7.69 18.40
C THR A 202 -11.59 6.64 19.20
N GLU A 203 -10.57 6.02 18.62
CA GLU A 203 -9.79 4.92 19.22
C GLU A 203 -8.46 5.42 19.84
N GLY A 204 -7.92 6.54 19.35
CA GLY A 204 -6.58 7.03 19.69
C GLY A 204 -6.44 7.77 21.02
N GLY A 205 -7.50 7.85 21.84
CA GLY A 205 -7.46 8.51 23.15
C GLY A 205 -7.86 9.99 23.14
N SER A 206 -7.55 10.69 24.24
CA SER A 206 -8.11 12.03 24.53
C SER A 206 -7.23 13.21 24.12
N VAL A 207 -5.91 13.01 23.98
CA VAL A 207 -4.96 14.08 23.65
C VAL A 207 -4.33 13.87 22.27
N PRO A 208 -3.90 14.95 21.57
CA PRO A 208 -3.29 14.84 20.25
C PRO A 208 -2.12 13.87 20.15
N ALA A 209 -1.23 13.87 21.15
CA ALA A 209 -0.08 12.98 21.20
C ALA A 209 -0.46 11.49 21.11
N ASP A 210 -1.51 11.09 21.83
CA ASP A 210 -1.98 9.71 21.87
C ASP A 210 -2.60 9.32 20.52
N ARG A 211 -3.41 10.21 19.94
CA ARG A 211 -4.10 9.99 18.66
C ARG A 211 -3.12 9.88 17.49
N ILE A 212 -2.11 10.75 17.46
CA ILE A 212 -1.02 10.69 16.46
C ILE A 212 -0.20 9.40 16.67
N SER A 213 0.14 9.06 17.92
CA SER A 213 0.88 7.83 18.22
C SER A 213 0.12 6.57 17.83
N PHE A 214 -1.21 6.56 18.03
CA PHE A 214 -2.09 5.50 17.58
C PHE A 214 -2.11 5.37 16.05
N GLY A 215 -2.22 6.50 15.33
CA GLY A 215 -2.10 6.54 13.87
C GLY A 215 -0.78 5.96 13.38
N PHE A 216 0.35 6.34 13.99
CA PHE A 216 1.67 5.78 13.67
C PHE A 216 1.73 4.26 13.83
N GLN A 217 1.16 3.74 14.92
CA GLN A 217 1.18 2.30 15.18
C GLN A 217 0.33 1.54 14.16
N LEU A 218 -0.83 2.08 13.77
CA LEU A 218 -1.68 1.47 12.75
C LEU A 218 -1.05 1.53 11.35
N ALA A 219 -0.47 2.66 10.97
CA ALA A 219 0.07 2.86 9.63
C ALA A 219 1.45 2.21 9.46
N LEU A 220 2.35 2.36 10.43
CA LEU A 220 3.77 2.03 10.31
C LEU A 220 4.21 0.89 11.25
N GLY A 221 3.34 0.41 12.14
CA GLY A 221 3.69 -0.65 13.09
C GLY A 221 4.66 -0.25 14.20
N ARG A 222 4.97 1.05 14.34
CA ARG A 222 5.87 1.60 15.36
C ARG A 222 5.31 2.86 16.00
N LYS A 223 5.94 3.33 17.07
CA LYS A 223 5.64 4.65 17.66
C LYS A 223 6.41 5.77 16.93
N PRO A 224 5.89 7.00 16.91
CA PRO A 224 6.63 8.13 16.37
C PRO A 224 7.84 8.43 17.27
N SER A 225 8.92 8.92 16.66
CA SER A 225 9.99 9.58 17.38
C SER A 225 9.51 10.91 17.97
N LYS A 226 10.30 11.49 18.89
CA LYS A 226 9.96 12.79 19.50
C LYS A 226 9.84 13.91 18.46
N GLU A 227 10.70 13.89 17.44
CA GLU A 227 10.74 14.90 16.39
C GLU A 227 9.56 14.76 15.41
N GLU A 228 9.21 13.52 15.04
CA GLU A 228 8.04 13.22 14.20
C GLU A 228 6.74 13.64 14.90
N LEU A 229 6.61 13.28 16.19
CA LEU A 229 5.44 13.64 16.98
C LEU A 229 5.29 15.16 17.09
N GLN A 230 6.36 15.86 17.44
CA GLN A 230 6.34 17.32 17.57
C GLN A 230 5.99 18.01 16.25
N THR A 231 6.51 17.52 15.12
CA THR A 231 6.21 18.06 13.79
C THR A 231 4.72 17.95 13.48
N LEU A 232 4.11 16.80 13.75
CA LEU A 232 2.70 16.57 13.47
C LEU A 232 1.77 17.28 14.46
N GLU A 233 2.14 17.41 15.73
CA GLU A 233 1.37 18.23 16.67
C GLU A 233 1.36 19.70 16.26
N ASN A 234 2.50 20.22 15.79
CA ASN A 234 2.58 21.59 15.28
C ASN A 234 1.73 21.78 14.02
N GLY A 235 1.80 20.82 13.08
CA GLY A 235 0.98 20.82 11.87
C GLY A 235 -0.51 20.77 12.19
N LEU A 236 -0.91 19.82 13.05
CA LEU A 236 -2.28 19.68 13.51
C LEU A 236 -2.81 20.95 14.18
N ALA A 237 -2.01 21.60 15.04
CA ALA A 237 -2.42 22.85 15.67
C ALA A 237 -2.61 23.99 14.65
N ALA A 238 -1.77 24.05 13.61
CA ALA A 238 -1.91 25.01 12.53
C ALA A 238 -3.17 24.74 11.68
N ASP A 239 -3.40 23.48 11.31
CA ASP A 239 -4.55 23.04 10.52
C ASP A 239 -5.87 23.27 11.28
N LEU A 240 -5.90 22.94 12.57
CA LEU A 240 -7.05 23.19 13.43
C LEU A 240 -7.39 24.68 13.48
N LYS A 241 -6.38 25.55 13.67
CA LYS A 241 -6.57 27.00 13.69
C LYS A 241 -7.11 27.50 12.33
N PHE A 242 -6.59 26.96 11.23
CA PHE A 242 -7.06 27.30 9.89
C PHE A 242 -8.53 26.91 9.69
N PHE A 243 -8.91 25.67 9.96
CA PHE A 243 -10.28 25.19 9.78
C PHE A 243 -11.30 25.77 10.78
N GLN A 244 -10.85 26.22 11.95
CA GLN A 244 -11.68 27.01 12.86
C GLN A 244 -11.96 28.42 12.33
N SER A 245 -11.02 29.00 11.58
CA SER A 245 -11.20 30.31 10.94
C SER A 245 -11.95 30.25 9.61
N ASP A 246 -11.85 29.12 8.91
CA ASP A 246 -12.48 28.86 7.63
C ASP A 246 -13.20 27.50 7.65
N THR A 247 -14.44 27.52 8.15
CA THR A 247 -15.29 26.32 8.19
C THR A 247 -15.69 25.85 6.79
N GLN A 248 -15.70 26.74 5.78
CA GLN A 248 -16.03 26.33 4.41
C GLN A 248 -14.91 25.45 3.84
N ALA A 249 -13.64 25.75 4.11
CA ALA A 249 -12.53 24.88 3.75
C ALA A 249 -12.62 23.51 4.44
N ALA A 250 -13.06 23.47 5.71
CA ALA A 250 -13.27 22.21 6.45
C ALA A 250 -14.38 21.36 5.82
N GLU A 251 -15.48 21.98 5.40
CA GLU A 251 -16.58 21.31 4.67
C GLU A 251 -16.11 20.76 3.32
N GLN A 252 -15.37 21.56 2.55
CA GLN A 252 -14.88 21.16 1.23
C GLN A 252 -13.98 19.92 1.31
N LEU A 253 -13.04 19.89 2.27
CA LEU A 253 -12.19 18.72 2.48
C LEU A 253 -13.00 17.51 2.95
N SER A 254 -13.87 17.70 3.94
CA SER A 254 -14.64 16.61 4.57
C SER A 254 -15.67 15.95 3.64
N GLN A 255 -16.04 16.62 2.55
CA GLN A 255 -16.99 16.13 1.55
C GLN A 255 -16.32 15.44 0.35
N VAL A 256 -14.98 15.30 0.34
CA VAL A 256 -14.29 14.59 -0.74
C VAL A 256 -14.58 13.09 -0.65
N GLY A 257 -15.16 12.55 -1.73
CA GLY A 257 -15.55 11.15 -1.78
C GLY A 257 -16.95 10.91 -1.21
N VAL A 258 -17.18 9.72 -0.63
CA VAL A 258 -18.49 9.30 -0.11
C VAL A 258 -18.46 8.82 1.34
N VAL A 259 -17.31 8.94 2.02
CA VAL A 259 -17.21 8.58 3.44
C VAL A 259 -18.10 9.55 4.24
N PRO A 260 -19.06 9.05 5.04
CA PRO A 260 -19.92 9.93 5.82
C PRO A 260 -19.13 10.77 6.82
N VAL A 261 -19.44 12.07 6.88
CA VAL A 261 -18.85 12.96 7.88
C VAL A 261 -19.45 12.61 9.26
N PRO A 262 -18.62 12.34 10.28
CA PRO A 262 -19.10 12.07 11.64
C PRO A 262 -19.89 13.25 12.21
N THR A 263 -20.99 13.00 12.92
CA THR A 263 -21.83 14.04 13.53
C THR A 263 -21.46 14.34 14.98
N ASP A 264 -20.73 13.43 15.61
CA ASP A 264 -20.26 13.46 17.00
C ASP A 264 -18.90 14.13 17.17
N ILE A 265 -18.23 14.47 16.06
CA ILE A 265 -16.91 15.09 16.02
C ILE A 265 -17.04 16.50 15.45
N PRO A 266 -16.44 17.54 16.06
CA PRO A 266 -16.38 18.86 15.47
C PRO A 266 -15.72 18.83 14.09
N LEU A 267 -16.36 19.47 13.10
CA LEU A 267 -15.88 19.45 11.72
C LEU A 267 -14.42 19.94 11.54
N PRO A 268 -13.97 21.02 12.20
CA PRO A 268 -12.58 21.44 12.09
C PRO A 268 -11.58 20.39 12.60
N ASP A 269 -11.90 19.69 13.69
CA ASP A 269 -11.09 18.60 14.22
C ASP A 269 -11.02 17.44 13.23
N TYR A 270 -12.16 17.04 12.66
CA TYR A 270 -12.20 15.97 11.66
C TYR A 270 -11.37 16.32 10.41
N ALA A 271 -11.49 17.55 9.90
CA ALA A 271 -10.72 18.02 8.75
C ALA A 271 -9.20 18.08 9.05
N ALA A 272 -8.81 18.58 10.22
CA ALA A 272 -7.40 18.66 10.61
C ALA A 272 -6.77 17.26 10.79
N TYR A 273 -7.47 16.32 11.42
CA TYR A 273 -7.00 14.94 11.53
C TYR A 273 -7.00 14.20 10.18
N THR A 274 -7.88 14.57 9.24
CA THR A 274 -7.82 14.05 7.86
C THR A 274 -6.50 14.41 7.20
N LEU A 275 -5.98 15.64 7.40
CA LEU A 275 -4.67 16.01 6.87
C LEU A 275 -3.53 15.23 7.53
N VAL A 276 -3.55 15.05 8.85
CA VAL A 276 -2.56 14.21 9.55
C VAL A 276 -2.58 12.76 9.03
N ALA A 277 -3.78 12.18 8.90
CA ALA A 277 -3.96 10.84 8.35
C ALA A 277 -3.44 10.75 6.91
N ASN A 278 -3.72 11.75 6.07
CA ASN A 278 -3.25 11.81 4.69
C ASN A 278 -1.71 11.89 4.61
N VAL A 279 -1.07 12.65 5.52
CA VAL A 279 0.40 12.67 5.64
C VAL A 279 0.94 11.28 5.96
N LEU A 280 0.36 10.58 6.94
CA LEU A 280 0.80 9.23 7.31
C LEU A 280 0.66 8.23 6.16
N LEU A 281 -0.46 8.26 5.43
CA LEU A 281 -0.71 7.39 4.28
C LEU A 281 0.19 7.72 3.08
N ASN A 282 0.77 8.92 3.03
CA ASN A 282 1.67 9.36 1.95
C ASN A 282 3.17 9.18 2.27
N LEU A 283 3.52 8.65 3.45
CA LEU A 283 4.92 8.38 3.79
C LEU A 283 5.49 7.27 2.89
N ASP A 284 6.76 7.39 2.51
CA ASP A 284 7.48 6.30 1.82
C ASP A 284 7.46 5.01 2.64
N GLU A 285 7.60 5.14 3.96
CA GLU A 285 7.53 4.03 4.93
C GLU A 285 6.20 3.27 4.85
N PHE A 286 5.07 3.96 4.63
CA PHE A 286 3.75 3.34 4.59
C PHE A 286 3.58 2.38 3.40
N ILE A 287 4.23 2.68 2.28
CA ILE A 287 4.16 1.89 1.04
C ILE A 287 5.39 1.01 0.80
N MET A 288 6.24 0.86 1.83
CA MET A 288 7.43 0.01 1.81
C MET A 288 7.29 -1.10 2.86
N ARG A 289 7.84 -2.27 2.55
CA ARG A 289 8.11 -3.32 3.56
C ARG A 289 9.58 -3.23 3.96
N GLU A 290 9.85 -3.06 5.24
CA GLU A 290 11.20 -2.90 5.81
C GLU A 290 11.43 -3.63 7.13
#